data_AF-A0A6C1P2D6-F1
#
_entry.id   AF-A0A6C1P2D6-F1
#
_cell.length_a   1.000
_cell.length_b   1.000
_cell.length_c   1.000
_cell.angle_alpha   90.00
_cell.angle_beta   90.00
_cell.angle_gamma   90.00
#
_symmetry.space_group_name_H-M   'P 1'
#
loop_
_entity.id
_entity.type
_entity.pdbx_description
1 polymer ?
#
loop_
_entity_poly.entity_id
_entity_poly.type
_entity_poly.pdbx_seq_one_letter_code
_entity_poly.pdbx_strand_id
1 'polypeptide(L)'
;MKVIMTNKSDYSGKKITSGIRELLHQMIKAYRYSNELFDSQIRAVINGSIHDLEEGTNRQLEQQELLIQLDNRLKEYMDELRGNLSENPGQLRKLLEESNEPELVEISNQLASIVQEALMKRDQLTSLLEFARSHTNELIRNIYGVVGPETGNYNQKGQNKSTTANPMAINKKI
;
A
#
# COMPACT_ATOMS: atom_id res chain seq x y z
N MET A 1 55.83 33.65 2.18
CA MET A 1 54.52 33.79 1.50
C MET A 1 53.80 32.45 1.53
N LYS A 2 52.56 32.46 2.01
CA LYS A 2 51.46 31.46 1.94
C LYS A 2 51.73 29.98 2.28
N VAL A 3 51.32 29.65 3.51
CA VAL A 3 50.72 28.37 3.92
C VAL A 3 49.38 28.21 3.22
N ILE A 4 49.10 27.06 2.59
CA ILE A 4 47.75 26.48 2.53
C ILE A 4 47.89 24.96 2.69
N MET A 5 47.72 24.50 3.93
CA MET A 5 47.43 23.10 4.22
C MET A 5 46.04 22.79 3.66
N THR A 6 45.97 21.95 2.63
CA THR A 6 44.75 21.31 2.16
C THR A 6 44.36 20.23 3.16
N ASN A 7 43.64 20.64 4.20
CA ASN A 7 43.01 19.73 5.15
C ASN A 7 41.60 20.25 5.43
N LYS A 8 40.62 19.83 4.61
CA LYS A 8 39.17 19.93 4.84
C LYS A 8 38.39 19.47 3.59
N SER A 9 38.22 18.17 3.38
CA SER A 9 37.08 17.66 2.58
C SER A 9 36.62 16.25 2.94
N ASP A 10 37.44 15.43 3.60
CA ASP A 10 37.04 14.03 3.90
C ASP A 10 36.06 13.86 5.08
N TYR A 11 35.95 14.86 5.96
CA TYR A 11 35.11 14.74 7.16
C TYR A 11 33.63 15.08 6.93
N SER A 12 33.29 15.83 5.88
CA SER A 12 31.89 16.07 5.53
C SER A 12 31.29 14.85 4.84
N GLY A 13 31.98 14.26 3.86
CA GLY A 13 31.51 13.11 3.08
C GLY A 13 31.12 11.88 3.93
N LYS A 14 31.90 11.56 4.98
CA LYS A 14 31.63 10.41 5.88
C LYS A 14 30.44 10.61 6.82
N LYS A 15 30.21 11.83 7.33
CA LYS A 15 29.03 12.13 8.14
C LYS A 15 27.76 12.11 7.29
N ILE A 16 27.87 12.62 6.07
CA ILE A 16 26.79 12.67 5.08
C ILE A 16 26.32 11.25 4.72
N THR A 17 27.24 10.34 4.42
CA THR A 17 26.91 8.94 4.11
C THR A 17 26.33 8.18 5.31
N SER A 18 26.78 8.48 6.54
CA SER A 18 26.18 7.87 7.74
C SER A 18 24.72 8.28 7.98
N GLY A 19 24.37 9.55 7.74
CA GLY A 19 23.00 10.05 7.93
C GLY A 19 22.01 9.48 6.90
N ILE A 20 22.40 9.43 5.63
CA ILE A 20 21.57 8.81 4.58
C ILE A 20 21.39 7.32 4.86
N ARG A 21 22.46 6.62 5.25
CA ARG A 21 22.41 5.19 5.57
C ARG A 21 21.41 4.91 6.69
N GLU A 22 21.46 5.70 7.75
CA GLU A 22 20.54 5.57 8.88
C GLU A 22 19.08 5.79 8.46
N LEU A 23 18.81 6.85 7.68
CA LEU A 23 17.47 7.13 7.15
C LEU A 23 16.95 6.00 6.28
N LEU A 24 17.77 5.47 5.36
CA LEU A 24 17.37 4.37 4.50
C LEU A 24 17.05 3.10 5.32
N HIS A 25 17.82 2.80 6.37
CA HIS A 25 17.50 1.69 7.27
C HIS A 25 16.19 1.90 8.05
N GLN A 26 15.93 3.13 8.51
CA GLN A 26 14.67 3.48 9.15
C GLN A 26 13.49 3.30 8.18
N MET A 27 13.63 3.72 6.93
CA MET A 27 12.63 3.51 5.87
C MET A 27 12.41 2.02 5.60
N ILE A 28 13.48 1.22 5.49
CA ILE A 28 13.38 -0.23 5.30
C ILE A 28 12.57 -0.86 6.44
N LYS A 29 12.89 -0.51 7.70
CA LYS A 29 12.15 -1.02 8.86
C LYS A 29 10.68 -0.61 8.82
N ALA A 30 10.42 0.64 8.45
CA ALA A 30 9.07 1.17 8.35
C ALA A 30 8.25 0.44 7.26
N TYR A 31 8.81 0.23 6.07
CA TYR A 31 8.10 -0.50 5.00
C TYR A 31 7.90 -1.99 5.33
N ARG A 32 8.84 -2.64 6.03
CA ARG A 32 8.61 -4.01 6.52
C ARG A 32 7.42 -4.10 7.47
N TYR A 33 7.30 -3.16 8.39
CA TYR A 33 6.14 -3.11 9.28
C TYR A 33 4.84 -2.83 8.51
N SER A 34 4.87 -1.96 7.48
CA SER A 34 3.72 -1.78 6.58
C SER A 34 3.33 -3.09 5.87
N ASN A 35 4.30 -3.90 5.43
CA ASN A 35 4.02 -5.21 4.82
C ASN A 35 3.32 -6.16 5.81
N GLU A 36 3.77 -6.18 7.06
CA GLU A 36 3.13 -6.98 8.11
C GLU A 36 1.69 -6.52 8.40
N LEU A 37 1.45 -5.19 8.41
CA LEU A 37 0.12 -4.63 8.56
C LEU A 37 -0.80 -5.01 7.39
N PHE A 38 -0.33 -4.91 6.15
CA PHE A 38 -1.10 -5.35 4.99
C PHE A 38 -1.44 -6.84 5.06
N ASP A 39 -0.48 -7.71 5.41
CA ASP A 39 -0.74 -9.15 5.58
C ASP A 39 -1.76 -9.42 6.70
N SER A 40 -1.73 -8.64 7.78
CA SER A 40 -2.71 -8.72 8.85
C SER A 40 -4.11 -8.30 8.39
N GLN A 41 -4.21 -7.18 7.66
CA GLN A 41 -5.49 -6.69 7.14
C GLN A 41 -6.08 -7.63 6.08
N ILE A 42 -5.26 -8.20 5.19
CA ILE A 42 -5.70 -9.22 4.23
C ILE A 42 -6.30 -10.41 4.97
N ARG A 43 -5.64 -10.91 6.02
CA ARG A 43 -6.17 -12.01 6.85
C ARG A 43 -7.46 -11.61 7.55
N ALA A 44 -7.57 -10.38 8.07
CA ALA A 44 -8.79 -9.89 8.70
C ALA A 44 -9.97 -9.88 7.71
N VAL A 45 -9.76 -9.42 6.48
CA VAL A 45 -10.80 -9.45 5.43
C VAL A 45 -11.19 -10.89 5.09
N ILE A 46 -10.24 -11.79 4.90
CA ILE A 46 -10.51 -13.22 4.61
C ILE A 46 -11.33 -13.87 5.73
N ASN A 47 -11.00 -13.57 6.99
CA ASN A 47 -11.67 -14.12 8.17
C ASN A 47 -12.98 -13.42 8.52
N GLY A 48 -13.33 -12.33 7.82
CA GLY A 48 -14.51 -11.51 8.14
C GLY A 48 -14.41 -10.76 9.47
N SER A 49 -13.20 -10.51 9.98
CA SER A 49 -12.97 -9.81 11.25
C SER A 49 -12.91 -8.29 11.03
N ILE A 50 -14.03 -7.61 11.23
CA ILE A 50 -14.13 -6.15 11.08
C ILE A 50 -13.26 -5.44 12.13
N HIS A 51 -13.24 -5.94 13.37
CA HIS A 51 -12.47 -5.32 14.45
C HIS A 51 -10.96 -5.30 14.16
N ASP A 52 -10.40 -6.43 13.71
CA ASP A 52 -8.97 -6.53 13.37
C ASP A 52 -8.64 -5.66 12.15
N LEU A 53 -9.59 -5.50 11.22
CA LEU A 53 -9.45 -4.64 10.06
C LEU A 53 -9.42 -3.15 10.46
N GLU A 54 -10.30 -2.73 11.37
CA GLU A 54 -10.31 -1.37 11.92
C GLU A 54 -9.02 -1.07 12.69
N GLU A 55 -8.60 -1.96 13.59
CA GLU A 55 -7.36 -1.79 14.34
C GLU A 55 -6.14 -1.73 13.40
N GLY A 56 -6.08 -2.64 12.42
CA GLY A 56 -5.02 -2.64 11.40
C GLY A 56 -4.98 -1.35 10.59
N THR A 57 -6.15 -0.79 10.26
CA THR A 57 -6.26 0.47 9.50
C THR A 57 -5.76 1.66 10.32
N ASN A 58 -6.08 1.73 11.60
CA ASN A 58 -5.57 2.80 12.48
C ASN A 58 -4.04 2.75 12.58
N ARG A 59 -3.47 1.55 12.79
CA ARG A 59 -2.01 1.36 12.81
C ARG A 59 -1.36 1.71 11.46
N GLN A 60 -2.04 1.44 10.34
CA GLN A 60 -1.56 1.79 9.01
C GLN A 60 -1.50 3.31 8.81
N LEU A 61 -2.47 4.07 9.34
CA LEU A 61 -2.47 5.54 9.27
C LEU A 61 -1.28 6.14 10.05
N GLU A 62 -1.05 5.68 11.28
CA GLU A 62 0.11 6.07 12.08
C GLU A 62 1.43 5.76 11.35
N GLN A 63 1.50 4.57 10.74
CA GLN A 63 2.68 4.14 10.00
C GLN A 63 2.91 4.96 8.72
N GLN A 64 1.84 5.41 8.06
CA GLN A 64 1.91 6.28 6.90
C GLN A 64 2.47 7.66 7.27
N GLU A 65 2.07 8.22 8.41
CA GLU A 65 2.65 9.48 8.90
C GLU A 65 4.16 9.35 9.14
N LEU A 66 4.61 8.25 9.75
CA LEU A 66 6.04 7.98 9.94
C LEU A 66 6.78 7.90 8.60
N LEU A 67 6.23 7.19 7.61
CA LEU A 67 6.84 7.08 6.28
C LEU A 67 6.93 8.45 5.58
N ILE A 68 5.90 9.30 5.70
CA ILE A 68 5.92 10.67 5.17
C ILE A 68 7.02 11.49 5.86
N GLN A 69 7.15 11.40 7.18
CA GLN A 69 8.19 12.10 7.93
C GLN A 69 9.59 11.66 7.50
N LEU A 70 9.82 10.36 7.32
CA LEU A 70 11.11 9.83 6.87
C LEU A 70 11.42 10.25 5.44
N ASP A 71 10.44 10.24 4.54
CA ASP A 71 10.60 10.70 3.15
C ASP A 71 10.92 12.20 3.08
N ASN A 72 10.24 13.03 3.89
CA ASN A 72 10.53 14.46 3.99
C ASN A 72 11.94 14.71 4.53
N ARG A 73 12.35 13.99 5.59
CA ARG A 73 13.72 14.08 6.12
C ARG A 73 14.77 13.67 5.10
N LEU A 74 14.51 12.64 4.30
CA LEU A 74 15.41 12.23 3.23
C LEU A 74 15.52 13.32 2.16
N LYS A 75 14.40 13.94 1.76
CA LYS A 75 14.40 15.06 0.81
C LYS A 75 15.17 16.26 1.34
N GLU A 76 14.92 16.67 2.58
CA GLU A 76 15.65 17.75 3.24
C GLU A 76 17.15 17.47 3.27
N TYR A 77 17.56 16.26 3.66
CA TYR A 77 18.96 15.85 3.62
C TYR A 77 19.54 15.91 2.20
N MET A 78 18.80 15.48 1.19
CA MET A 78 19.26 15.51 -0.20
C MET A 78 19.37 16.95 -0.74
N ASP A 79 18.47 17.84 -0.34
CA ASP A 79 18.46 19.25 -0.71
C ASP A 79 19.63 20.00 -0.06
N GLU A 80 19.91 19.71 1.23
CA GLU A 80 21.08 20.23 1.95
C GLU A 80 22.40 19.79 1.31
N LEU A 81 22.46 18.56 0.81
CA LEU A 81 23.65 18.02 0.16
C LEU A 81 23.90 18.57 -1.24
N ARG A 82 22.83 18.91 -1.95
CA ARG A 82 22.90 19.36 -3.34
C ARG A 82 22.94 20.88 -3.48
N GLY A 83 22.60 21.64 -2.43
CA GLY A 83 22.55 23.09 -2.49
C GLY A 83 21.56 23.58 -3.54
N ASN A 84 20.26 23.48 -3.26
CA ASN A 84 19.16 24.06 -4.05
C ASN A 84 19.22 23.74 -5.57
N LEU A 85 19.09 22.47 -5.98
CA LEU A 85 18.80 22.12 -7.38
C LEU A 85 17.72 21.04 -7.47
N SER A 86 16.74 21.36 -8.30
CA SER A 86 15.36 20.90 -8.36
C SER A 86 15.11 19.48 -8.89
N GLU A 87 14.02 18.88 -8.37
CA GLU A 87 12.96 18.18 -9.12
C GLU A 87 13.30 16.91 -9.94
N ASN A 88 14.14 15.98 -9.46
CA ASN A 88 14.17 14.67 -10.11
C ASN A 88 14.34 13.45 -9.17
N PRO A 89 13.31 12.58 -9.03
CA PRO A 89 13.39 11.37 -8.20
C PRO A 89 14.40 10.32 -8.72
N GLY A 90 14.88 10.41 -9.97
CA GLY A 90 15.91 9.53 -10.53
C GLY A 90 17.37 9.86 -10.13
N GLN A 91 17.59 10.96 -9.42
CA GLN A 91 18.93 11.50 -9.15
C GLN A 91 19.62 10.92 -7.91
N LEU A 92 18.86 10.29 -7.00
CA LEU A 92 19.42 9.65 -5.81
C LEU A 92 20.33 8.49 -6.23
N ARG A 93 19.86 7.62 -7.13
CA ARG A 93 20.64 6.52 -7.70
C ARG A 93 21.94 6.98 -8.37
N LYS A 94 21.90 8.06 -9.16
CA LYS A 94 23.11 8.64 -9.77
C LYS A 94 24.10 9.15 -8.72
N LEU A 95 23.63 9.82 -7.66
CA LEU A 95 24.51 10.23 -6.57
C LEU A 95 25.12 9.06 -5.82
N LEU A 96 24.37 7.97 -5.63
CA LEU A 96 24.88 6.78 -4.96
C LEU A 96 25.93 6.08 -5.82
N GLU A 97 25.68 5.97 -7.12
CA GLU A 97 26.63 5.43 -8.10
C GLU A 97 27.90 6.31 -8.20
N GLU A 98 27.77 7.64 -8.12
CA GLU A 98 28.90 8.58 -8.12
C GLU A 98 29.68 8.60 -6.78
N SER A 99 29.01 8.26 -5.66
CA SER A 99 29.63 8.25 -4.32
C SER A 99 30.60 7.10 -4.07
N ASN A 100 30.67 6.12 -4.98
CA ASN A 100 31.55 4.95 -4.88
C ASN A 100 31.32 4.09 -3.61
N GLU A 101 30.11 4.14 -3.04
CA GLU A 101 29.71 3.45 -1.80
C GLU A 101 28.78 2.26 -2.12
N PRO A 102 29.33 1.05 -2.36
CA PRO A 102 28.54 -0.11 -2.79
C PRO A 102 27.47 -0.52 -1.77
N GLU A 103 27.74 -0.33 -0.47
CA GLU A 103 26.78 -0.62 0.60
C GLU A 103 25.51 0.24 0.49
N LEU A 104 25.62 1.51 0.09
CA LEU A 104 24.45 2.38 -0.01
C LEU A 104 23.57 2.02 -1.22
N VAL A 105 24.21 1.59 -2.31
CA VAL A 105 23.51 1.05 -3.49
C VAL A 105 22.75 -0.22 -3.13
N GLU A 106 23.36 -1.12 -2.35
CA GLU A 106 22.70 -2.34 -1.88
C GLU A 106 21.48 -2.03 -1.00
N ILE A 107 21.63 -1.12 -0.03
CA ILE A 107 20.53 -0.67 0.83
C ILE A 107 19.40 -0.02 0.02
N SER A 108 19.75 0.79 -0.99
CA SER A 108 18.76 1.41 -1.88
C SER A 108 18.00 0.37 -2.70
N ASN A 109 18.68 -0.64 -3.25
CA ASN A 109 18.04 -1.74 -3.97
C ASN A 109 17.13 -2.55 -3.04
N GLN A 110 17.58 -2.82 -1.81
CA GLN A 110 16.77 -3.49 -0.80
C GLN A 110 15.49 -2.69 -0.47
N LEU A 111 15.61 -1.38 -0.27
CA LEU A 111 14.47 -0.50 -0.03
C LEU A 111 13.49 -0.55 -1.22
N ALA A 112 13.98 -0.45 -2.46
CA ALA A 112 13.15 -0.52 -3.66
C ALA A 112 12.37 -1.84 -3.73
N SER A 113 13.02 -2.97 -3.42
CA SER A 113 12.38 -4.29 -3.38
C SER A 113 11.25 -4.35 -2.35
N ILE A 114 11.48 -3.83 -1.14
CA ILE A 114 10.49 -3.88 -0.05
C ILE A 114 9.31 -2.94 -0.36
N VAL A 115 9.57 -1.77 -0.94
CA VAL A 115 8.52 -0.84 -1.40
C VAL A 115 7.65 -1.50 -2.47
N GLN A 116 8.26 -2.19 -3.43
CA GLN A 116 7.52 -2.91 -4.46
C GLN A 116 6.62 -4.01 -3.86
N GLU A 117 7.13 -4.77 -2.89
CA GLU A 117 6.32 -5.77 -2.16
C GLU A 117 5.13 -5.10 -1.44
N ALA A 118 5.35 -3.95 -0.79
CA ALA A 118 4.30 -3.20 -0.12
C ALA A 118 3.19 -2.74 -1.07
N LEU A 119 3.58 -2.24 -2.24
CA LEU A 119 2.62 -1.84 -3.28
C LEU A 119 1.80 -3.03 -3.77
N MET A 120 2.43 -4.17 -4.01
CA MET A 120 1.71 -5.39 -4.41
C MET A 120 0.70 -5.84 -3.35
N LYS A 121 1.09 -5.84 -2.07
CA LYS A 121 0.19 -6.22 -0.97
C LYS A 121 -0.96 -5.24 -0.79
N ARG A 122 -0.70 -3.93 -0.91
CA ARG A 122 -1.74 -2.90 -0.92
C ARG A 122 -2.76 -3.15 -2.04
N ASP A 123 -2.29 -3.45 -3.25
CA ASP A 123 -3.15 -3.68 -4.41
C ASP A 123 -3.99 -4.96 -4.25
N GLN A 124 -3.40 -6.00 -3.65
CA GLN A 124 -4.13 -7.22 -3.26
C GLN A 124 -5.21 -6.94 -2.23
N LEU A 125 -4.90 -6.20 -1.15
CA LEU A 125 -5.87 -5.81 -0.13
C LEU A 125 -7.02 -5.00 -0.73
N THR A 126 -6.70 -4.03 -1.60
CA THR A 126 -7.70 -3.19 -2.27
C THR A 126 -8.64 -4.05 -3.12
N SER A 127 -8.08 -4.93 -3.94
CA SER A 127 -8.85 -5.86 -4.78
C SER A 127 -9.77 -6.76 -3.96
N LEU A 128 -9.29 -7.24 -2.80
CA LEU A 128 -10.07 -8.10 -1.90
C LEU A 128 -11.23 -7.34 -1.24
N LEU A 129 -11.01 -6.09 -0.83
CA LEU A 129 -12.05 -5.23 -0.27
C LEU A 129 -13.13 -4.88 -1.31
N GLU A 130 -12.71 -4.59 -2.55
CA GLU A 130 -13.63 -4.35 -3.65
C GLU A 130 -14.47 -5.60 -3.97
N PHE A 131 -13.83 -6.78 -4.00
CA PHE A 131 -14.53 -8.06 -4.15
C PHE A 131 -15.55 -8.29 -3.03
N ALA A 132 -15.14 -8.15 -1.77
CA ALA A 132 -16.01 -8.33 -0.61
C ALA A 132 -17.21 -7.38 -0.64
N ARG A 133 -16.98 -6.10 -1.00
CA ARG A 133 -18.04 -5.10 -1.16
C ARG A 133 -19.00 -5.46 -2.30
N SER A 134 -18.48 -5.81 -3.47
CA SER A 134 -19.29 -6.19 -4.64
C SER A 134 -20.17 -7.40 -4.34
N HIS A 135 -19.57 -8.44 -3.78
CA HIS A 135 -20.27 -9.67 -3.45
C HIS A 135 -21.34 -9.45 -2.37
N THR A 136 -21.06 -8.64 -1.35
CA THR A 136 -22.05 -8.29 -0.32
C THR A 136 -23.24 -7.55 -0.93
N ASN A 137 -23.00 -6.59 -1.83
CA ASN A 137 -24.07 -5.87 -2.52
C ASN A 137 -24.91 -6.78 -3.41
N GLU A 138 -24.29 -7.75 -4.10
CA GLU A 138 -24.99 -8.74 -4.91
C GLU A 138 -25.87 -9.66 -4.05
N LEU A 139 -25.34 -10.15 -2.92
CA LEU A 139 -26.11 -10.95 -1.97
C LEU A 139 -27.30 -10.18 -1.42
N ILE A 140 -27.10 -8.92 -1.02
CA ILE A 140 -28.18 -8.04 -0.57
C ILE A 140 -29.23 -7.89 -1.66
N ARG A 141 -28.84 -7.59 -2.91
CA ARG A 141 -29.78 -7.49 -4.04
C ARG A 141 -30.54 -8.79 -4.29
N ASN A 142 -29.87 -9.94 -4.21
CA ASN A 142 -30.51 -11.23 -4.39
C ASN A 142 -31.49 -11.54 -3.24
N ILE A 143 -31.12 -11.26 -1.99
CA ILE A 143 -32.01 -11.42 -0.83
C ILE A 143 -33.24 -10.51 -0.98
N TYR A 144 -33.06 -9.24 -1.30
CA TYR A 144 -34.20 -8.32 -1.53
C TYR A 144 -34.95 -8.58 -2.83
N GLY A 145 -34.35 -9.22 -3.83
CA GLY A 145 -35.03 -9.68 -5.04
C GLY A 145 -35.88 -10.92 -4.80
N VAL A 146 -35.49 -11.77 -3.85
CA VAL A 146 -36.24 -12.95 -3.39
C VAL A 146 -37.29 -12.59 -2.33
N VAL A 147 -37.05 -11.58 -1.51
CA VAL A 147 -37.95 -11.12 -0.41
C VAL A 147 -38.79 -9.90 -0.81
N GLY A 148 -38.43 -9.21 -1.89
CA GLY A 148 -39.23 -8.14 -2.47
C GLY A 148 -40.56 -8.71 -2.95
N PRO A 149 -41.66 -7.94 -2.86
CA PRO A 149 -42.96 -8.45 -3.23
C PRO A 149 -42.89 -8.89 -4.69
N GLU A 150 -43.08 -10.18 -4.95
CA GLU A 150 -43.64 -10.58 -6.23
C GLU A 150 -44.84 -9.66 -6.40
N THR A 151 -44.77 -8.76 -7.38
CA THR A 151 -45.95 -8.12 -7.92
C THR A 151 -46.76 -9.21 -8.59
N GLY A 152 -47.35 -10.08 -7.76
CA GLY A 152 -48.49 -10.89 -8.10
C GLY A 152 -49.55 -9.89 -8.50
N ASN A 153 -49.62 -9.62 -9.79
CA ASN A 153 -50.72 -8.92 -10.41
C ASN A 153 -51.94 -9.83 -10.28
N TYR A 154 -52.53 -9.83 -9.08
CA TYR A 154 -53.86 -10.36 -8.86
C TYR A 154 -54.81 -9.53 -9.71
N ASN A 155 -55.61 -10.20 -10.54
CA ASN A 155 -56.74 -9.52 -11.15
C ASN A 155 -57.72 -9.08 -10.03
N GLN A 156 -58.67 -8.18 -10.34
CA GLN A 156 -59.69 -7.71 -9.38
C GLN A 156 -60.56 -8.83 -8.75
N LYS A 157 -60.36 -10.10 -9.13
CA LYS A 157 -61.02 -11.29 -8.58
C LYS A 157 -60.09 -12.17 -7.74
N GLY A 158 -58.87 -11.73 -7.44
CA GLY A 158 -57.94 -12.44 -6.54
C GLY A 158 -57.32 -13.71 -7.14
N GLN A 159 -57.28 -13.85 -8.46
CA GLN A 159 -56.65 -15.00 -9.11
C GLN A 159 -55.26 -14.64 -9.65
N ASN A 160 -54.27 -15.48 -9.31
CA ASN A 160 -52.91 -15.39 -9.81
C ASN A 160 -52.87 -15.73 -11.31
N LYS A 161 -52.36 -14.82 -12.15
CA LYS A 161 -51.99 -15.15 -13.53
C LYS A 161 -50.67 -15.93 -13.52
N SER A 162 -50.70 -17.22 -13.19
CA SER A 162 -49.57 -18.08 -13.53
C SER A 162 -49.58 -18.33 -15.04
N THR A 163 -48.63 -17.73 -15.75
CA THR A 163 -48.28 -18.22 -17.08
C THR A 163 -46.77 -18.31 -17.14
N THR A 164 -46.32 -19.49 -17.59
CA THR A 164 -44.94 -19.94 -17.81
C THR A 164 -44.08 -20.19 -16.55
N ALA A 165 -44.30 -21.38 -15.97
CA ALA A 165 -43.24 -22.10 -15.27
C ALA A 165 -42.06 -22.33 -16.24
N ASN A 166 -40.95 -21.62 -16.05
CA ASN A 166 -39.66 -22.11 -16.48
C ASN A 166 -39.12 -22.98 -15.33
N PRO A 167 -39.01 -24.31 -15.49
CA PRO A 167 -38.30 -25.11 -14.50
C PRO A 167 -36.83 -24.73 -14.59
N MET A 168 -36.28 -24.14 -13.52
CA MET A 168 -34.85 -24.04 -13.32
C MET A 168 -34.26 -25.46 -13.34
N ALA A 169 -33.62 -25.83 -14.44
CA ALA A 169 -32.76 -26.99 -14.50
C ALA A 169 -31.48 -26.68 -13.71
N ILE A 170 -31.42 -27.13 -12.46
CA ILE A 170 -30.19 -27.20 -11.68
C ILE A 170 -29.37 -28.36 -12.27
N ASN A 171 -28.48 -28.06 -13.21
CA ASN A 171 -27.39 -28.95 -13.57
C ASN A 171 -26.09 -28.39 -12.99
N LYS A 172 -25.86 -28.66 -11.71
CA LYS A 172 -24.49 -28.71 -11.16
C LYS A 172 -23.87 -30.01 -11.66
N LYS A 173 -22.88 -29.92 -12.56
CA LYS A 173 -21.90 -30.99 -12.71
C LYS A 173 -20.71 -30.72 -11.79
N ILE A 174 -20.39 -31.75 -11.02
CA ILE A 174 -19.11 -32.01 -10.35
C ILE A 174 -18.06 -32.26 -11.43
#